data_AF-A0A9W5KWC4-F1
#
_entry.id   AF-A0A9W5KWC4-F1
#
_cell.length_a   1.000
_cell.length_b   1.000
_cell.length_c   1.000
_cell.angle_alpha   90.00
_cell.angle_beta   90.00
_cell.angle_gamma   90.00
#
_symmetry.space_group_name_H-M   'P 1'
#
loop_
_entity.id
_entity.type
_entity.pdbx_description
1 polymer ?
#
loop_
_entity_poly.entity_id
_entity_poly.type
_entity_poly.pdbx_seq_one_letter_code
_entity_poly.pdbx_strand_id
1 'polypeptide(L)'
;MRQQVKKLLLTTSIALLVAPISAYAHPGHTDANGGHTCRTNCEKWGLQYGEYHYHNKPASSSGATSPAPSQNNNSAVEAERQAEAQRNTEAEKQRAAEVQRNAEAEKQRNAEAQRKAEEERQRVAEEQRKAEEARKQEEAQRQADMEKGQLEGQKNGETDFKAGKNDAEVHVAGKSDAYKQAFKATYAAV
;
A
#
# COMPACT_ATOMS: atom_id res chain seq x y z
N MET A 1 23.60 -13.46 -32.68
CA MET A 1 24.76 -13.73 -31.79
C MET A 1 24.61 -13.10 -30.41
N ARG A 2 24.66 -11.77 -30.25
CA ARG A 2 24.65 -11.09 -28.92
C ARG A 2 23.41 -11.37 -28.06
N GLN A 3 22.22 -11.46 -28.64
CA GLN A 3 20.99 -11.76 -27.90
C GLN A 3 20.93 -13.22 -27.42
N GLN A 4 21.51 -14.15 -28.19
CA GLN A 4 21.54 -15.57 -27.81
C GLN A 4 22.52 -15.83 -26.66
N VAL A 5 23.66 -15.12 -26.64
CA VAL A 5 24.62 -15.17 -25.52
C VAL A 5 24.00 -14.61 -24.24
N LYS A 6 23.24 -13.51 -24.31
CA LYS A 6 22.54 -12.95 -23.14
C LYS A 6 21.49 -13.90 -22.57
N LYS A 7 20.69 -14.54 -23.43
CA LYS A 7 19.69 -15.53 -23.00
C LYS A 7 20.36 -16.75 -22.36
N LEU A 8 21.44 -17.25 -22.98
CA LEU A 8 22.20 -18.39 -22.44
C LEU A 8 22.79 -18.07 -21.06
N LEU A 9 23.44 -16.91 -20.90
CA LEU A 9 24.01 -16.47 -19.62
C LEU A 9 22.95 -16.32 -18.52
N LEU A 10 21.78 -15.75 -18.85
CA LEU A 10 20.68 -15.61 -17.91
C LEU A 10 20.14 -16.98 -17.46
N THR A 11 19.97 -17.91 -18.40
CA THR A 11 19.46 -19.26 -18.08
C THR A 11 20.44 -20.09 -17.26
N THR A 12 21.75 -20.02 -17.54
CA THR A 12 22.76 -20.75 -16.76
C THR A 12 22.93 -20.18 -15.35
N SER A 13 22.80 -18.86 -15.18
CA SER A 13 22.92 -18.23 -13.87
C SER A 13 21.75 -18.57 -12.94
N ILE A 14 20.54 -18.70 -13.50
CA ILE A 14 19.36 -19.14 -12.75
C ILE A 14 19.48 -20.63 -12.40
N ALA A 15 19.98 -21.46 -13.31
CA ALA A 15 20.17 -22.89 -13.05
C ALA A 15 21.18 -23.17 -11.92
N LEU A 16 22.25 -22.38 -11.79
CA LEU A 16 23.22 -22.53 -10.68
C LEU A 16 22.63 -22.18 -9.31
N LEU A 17 21.63 -21.29 -9.24
CA LEU A 17 21.02 -20.87 -7.98
C LEU A 17 20.06 -21.92 -7.39
N VAL A 18 19.56 -22.83 -8.24
CA VAL A 18 18.57 -23.85 -7.85
C VAL A 18 19.23 -25.21 -7.59
N ALA A 19 20.53 -25.34 -7.82
CA ALA A 19 21.26 -26.57 -7.53
C ALA A 19 21.34 -26.78 -6.00
N PRO A 20 20.79 -27.89 -5.45
CA PRO A 20 20.86 -28.17 -4.03
C PRO A 20 22.32 -28.46 -3.65
N ILE A 21 22.90 -27.58 -2.83
CA ILE A 21 24.18 -27.82 -2.18
C ILE A 21 23.92 -28.83 -1.07
N SER A 22 24.27 -30.10 -1.29
CA SER A 22 24.16 -31.13 -0.25
C SER A 22 25.16 -30.85 0.87
N ALA A 23 24.72 -30.16 1.91
CA ALA A 23 25.46 -30.05 3.17
C ALA A 23 25.10 -31.25 4.06
N TYR A 24 26.06 -32.15 4.29
CA TYR A 24 25.91 -33.19 5.29
C TYR A 24 26.15 -32.59 6.69
N ALA A 25 25.07 -32.20 7.35
CA ALA A 25 25.12 -31.87 8.77
C ALA A 25 25.26 -33.16 9.58
N HIS A 26 26.28 -33.24 10.45
CA HIS A 26 26.36 -34.34 11.41
C HIS A 26 25.22 -34.25 12.44
N PRO A 27 24.61 -35.38 12.83
CA PRO A 27 23.53 -35.40 13.78
C PRO A 27 24.04 -35.04 15.19
N GLY A 28 23.59 -33.89 15.70
CA GLY A 28 23.92 -33.38 17.03
C GLY A 28 24.10 -31.88 16.97
N HIS A 29 23.13 -31.12 17.48
CA HIS A 29 23.31 -29.68 17.66
C HIS A 29 24.35 -29.49 18.78
N THR A 30 25.40 -28.72 18.52
CA THR A 30 26.32 -28.28 19.56
C THR A 30 25.57 -27.36 20.52
N ASP A 31 25.58 -27.64 21.81
CA ASP A 31 24.91 -26.79 22.79
C ASP A 31 25.69 -25.48 23.02
N ALA A 32 25.16 -24.61 23.88
CA ALA A 32 25.76 -23.33 24.20
C ALA A 32 27.18 -23.42 24.78
N ASN A 33 27.60 -24.59 25.28
CA ASN A 33 28.93 -24.82 25.83
C ASN A 33 29.95 -25.28 24.78
N GLY A 34 29.54 -25.51 23.52
CA GLY A 34 30.45 -25.93 22.46
C GLY A 34 30.69 -27.45 22.41
N GLY A 35 29.83 -28.25 23.05
CA GLY A 35 29.83 -29.71 22.96
C GLY A 35 28.46 -30.30 22.64
N HIS A 36 28.35 -31.63 22.60
CA HIS A 36 27.07 -32.32 22.44
C HIS A 36 27.09 -33.75 22.99
N THR A 37 25.91 -34.28 23.32
CA THR A 37 25.71 -35.70 23.66
C THR A 37 25.51 -36.53 22.40
N CYS A 38 26.33 -37.56 22.21
CA CYS A 38 26.17 -38.48 21.09
C CYS A 38 24.96 -39.41 21.31
N ARG A 39 24.00 -39.38 20.38
CA ARG A 39 22.79 -40.24 20.43
C ARG A 39 22.54 -41.06 19.17
N THR A 40 23.33 -40.88 18.12
CA THR A 40 23.17 -41.63 16.87
C THR A 40 24.53 -41.90 16.25
N ASN A 41 24.77 -43.13 15.78
CA ASN A 41 25.99 -43.54 15.10
C ASN A 41 27.31 -43.34 15.89
N CYS A 42 27.27 -43.36 17.23
CA CYS A 42 28.42 -43.05 18.10
C CYS A 42 29.62 -43.97 17.89
N GLU A 43 29.35 -45.27 17.72
CA GLU A 43 30.37 -46.31 17.51
C GLU A 43 31.20 -46.06 16.24
N LYS A 44 30.60 -45.46 15.20
CA LYS A 44 31.31 -45.09 13.95
C LYS A 44 32.42 -44.06 14.20
N TRP A 45 32.28 -43.29 15.27
CA TRP A 45 33.23 -42.25 15.68
C TRP A 45 34.07 -42.69 16.89
N GLY A 46 33.98 -43.96 17.30
CA GLY A 46 34.71 -44.50 18.45
C GLY A 46 34.19 -44.01 19.81
N LEU A 47 32.96 -43.50 19.86
CA LEU A 47 32.33 -42.95 21.08
C LEU A 47 31.24 -43.87 21.61
N GLN A 48 30.99 -43.82 22.92
CA GLN A 48 29.90 -44.59 23.53
C GLN A 48 28.57 -43.86 23.39
N TYR A 49 27.47 -44.62 23.28
CA TYR A 49 26.12 -44.05 23.24
C TYR A 49 25.83 -43.29 24.53
N GLY A 50 25.43 -42.02 24.41
CA GLY A 50 25.14 -41.13 25.54
C GLY A 50 26.36 -40.37 26.08
N GLU A 51 27.54 -40.53 25.49
CA GLU A 51 28.74 -39.79 25.88
C GLU A 51 28.68 -38.33 25.36
N TYR A 52 29.11 -37.38 26.19
CA TYR A 52 29.18 -35.96 25.84
C TYR A 52 30.60 -35.58 25.40
N HIS A 53 30.74 -34.88 24.26
CA HIS A 53 32.05 -34.46 23.76
C HIS A 53 32.08 -33.00 23.31
N TYR A 54 33.24 -32.36 23.47
CA TYR A 54 33.50 -30.98 23.09
C TYR A 54 34.25 -30.89 21.76
N HIS A 55 33.85 -29.95 20.90
CA HIS A 55 34.54 -29.70 19.63
C HIS A 55 35.71 -28.72 19.74
N ASN A 56 35.79 -27.93 20.82
CA ASN A 56 36.83 -26.95 21.02
C ASN A 56 37.63 -27.26 22.29
N LYS A 57 38.86 -27.76 22.13
CA LYS A 57 39.78 -27.97 23.24
C LYS A 57 41.04 -27.10 23.06
N PRO A 58 41.42 -26.21 23.99
CA PRO A 58 42.82 -25.84 24.13
C PRO A 58 43.58 -27.08 24.61
N ALA A 59 44.65 -27.44 23.90
CA ALA A 59 45.42 -28.69 24.03
C ALA A 59 45.48 -29.30 25.44
N SER A 60 45.16 -30.59 25.58
CA SER A 60 45.50 -31.36 26.79
C SER A 60 46.88 -31.98 26.66
N SER A 61 47.77 -31.64 27.59
CA SER A 61 48.89 -32.50 27.98
C SER A 61 48.47 -33.44 29.11
N SER A 62 48.76 -34.71 28.91
CA SER A 62 48.70 -35.79 29.89
C SER A 62 49.66 -35.53 31.06
N GLY A 63 49.24 -35.85 32.29
CA GLY A 63 50.15 -36.23 33.36
C GLY A 63 50.20 -35.34 34.59
N ALA A 64 49.89 -35.97 35.72
CA ALA A 64 50.42 -35.75 37.08
C ALA A 64 49.74 -34.73 38.01
N THR A 65 49.24 -35.32 39.10
CA THR A 65 49.14 -34.79 40.48
C THR A 65 48.17 -33.67 40.77
N SER A 66 47.10 -34.02 41.49
CA SER A 66 46.21 -33.11 42.19
C SER A 66 46.99 -32.20 43.16
N PRO A 67 46.81 -30.87 43.11
CA PRO A 67 46.89 -30.02 44.28
C PRO A 67 45.49 -29.70 44.81
N ALA A 68 45.42 -29.46 46.12
CA ALA A 68 44.22 -29.06 46.86
C ALA A 68 43.47 -27.86 46.23
N PRO A 69 42.15 -27.72 46.45
CA PRO A 69 41.37 -26.64 45.85
C PRO A 69 41.79 -25.30 46.43
N SER A 70 42.52 -24.52 45.64
CA SER A 70 42.78 -23.11 45.92
C SER A 70 41.48 -22.33 45.79
N GLN A 71 41.08 -21.66 46.87
CA GLN A 71 39.85 -20.87 46.99
C GLN A 71 39.83 -19.59 46.11
N ASN A 72 40.83 -19.38 45.24
CA ASN A 72 40.99 -18.14 44.46
C ASN A 72 40.22 -18.13 43.11
N ASN A 73 39.77 -19.29 42.60
CA ASN A 73 39.07 -19.35 41.31
C ASN A 73 37.56 -19.00 41.40
N ASN A 74 36.97 -19.04 42.60
CA ASN A 74 35.54 -18.75 42.77
C ASN A 74 35.22 -17.25 42.62
N SER A 75 36.15 -16.36 42.96
CA SER A 75 35.94 -14.91 42.85
C SER A 75 35.92 -14.42 41.40
N ALA A 76 36.71 -15.03 40.52
CA ALA A 76 36.74 -14.66 39.10
C ALA A 76 35.46 -15.11 38.37
N VAL A 77 35.00 -16.33 38.66
CA VAL A 77 33.76 -16.89 38.10
C VAL A 77 32.53 -16.09 38.56
N GLU A 78 32.47 -15.68 39.84
CA GLU A 78 31.38 -14.83 40.33
C GLU A 78 31.41 -13.41 39.74
N ALA A 79 32.60 -12.83 39.52
CA ALA A 79 32.72 -11.54 38.85
C ALA A 79 32.25 -11.60 37.38
N GLU A 80 32.57 -12.68 36.67
CA GLU A 80 32.14 -12.89 35.28
C GLU A 80 30.62 -13.11 35.19
N ARG A 81 30.05 -13.87 36.13
CA ARG A 81 28.60 -14.08 36.24
C ARG A 81 27.84 -12.79 36.54
N GLN A 82 28.39 -11.91 37.40
CA GLN A 82 27.80 -10.61 37.68
C GLN A 82 27.89 -9.67 36.46
N ALA A 83 29.02 -9.67 35.74
CA ALA A 83 29.17 -8.89 34.51
C ALA A 83 28.22 -9.37 33.41
N GLU A 84 28.02 -10.69 33.28
CA GLU A 84 27.05 -11.26 32.35
C GLU A 84 25.61 -10.93 32.73
N ALA A 85 25.24 -11.01 34.01
CA ALA A 85 23.93 -10.59 34.49
C ALA A 85 23.64 -9.11 34.17
N GLN A 86 24.62 -8.23 34.40
CA GLN A 86 24.51 -6.81 34.06
C GLN A 86 24.33 -6.59 32.55
N ARG A 87 25.11 -7.29 31.71
CA ARG A 87 24.95 -7.25 30.25
C ARG A 87 23.57 -7.72 29.81
N ASN A 88 23.04 -8.78 30.43
CA ASN A 88 21.72 -9.31 30.10
C ASN A 88 20.60 -8.35 30.51
N THR A 89 20.69 -7.72 31.69
CA THR A 89 19.74 -6.68 32.12
C THR A 89 19.77 -5.46 31.20
N GLU A 90 20.96 -5.03 30.78
CA GLU A 90 21.09 -3.90 29.85
C GLU A 90 20.54 -4.24 28.46
N ALA A 91 20.80 -5.45 27.95
CA ALA A 91 20.22 -5.93 26.70
C ALA A 91 18.69 -6.00 26.76
N GLU A 92 18.11 -6.40 27.90
CA GLU A 92 16.67 -6.43 28.11
C GLU A 92 16.05 -5.02 28.15
N LYS A 93 16.71 -4.06 28.82
CA LYS A 93 16.30 -2.64 28.79
C LYS A 93 16.34 -2.06 27.37
N GLN A 94 17.37 -2.38 26.59
CA GLN A 94 17.48 -1.91 25.21
C GLN A 94 16.37 -2.49 24.32
N ARG A 95 16.05 -3.79 24.48
CA ARG A 95 14.93 -4.42 23.79
C ARG A 95 13.59 -3.79 24.18
N ALA A 96 13.37 -3.52 25.46
CA ALA A 96 12.16 -2.85 25.93
C ALA A 96 12.02 -1.43 25.35
N ALA A 97 13.13 -0.67 25.32
CA ALA A 97 13.16 0.67 24.72
C ALA A 97 12.91 0.63 23.21
N GLU A 98 13.43 -0.37 22.50
CA GLU A 98 13.19 -0.56 21.07
C GLU A 98 11.72 -0.91 20.77
N VAL A 99 11.11 -1.79 21.56
CA VAL A 99 9.67 -2.10 21.45
C VAL A 99 8.83 -0.85 21.64
N GLN A 100 9.15 -0.01 22.62
CA GLN A 100 8.44 1.25 22.84
C GLN A 100 8.60 2.22 21.66
N ARG A 101 9.82 2.38 21.13
CA ARG A 101 10.07 3.22 19.95
C ARG A 101 9.31 2.73 18.72
N ASN A 102 9.26 1.41 18.50
CA ASN A 102 8.53 0.83 17.38
C ASN A 102 7.01 1.05 17.53
N ALA A 103 6.47 0.87 18.75
CA ALA A 103 5.06 1.13 19.02
C ALA A 103 4.69 2.61 18.85
N GLU A 104 5.57 3.54 19.25
CA GLU A 104 5.35 4.97 19.03
C GLU A 104 5.45 5.35 17.55
N ALA A 105 6.43 4.81 16.82
CA ALA A 105 6.56 5.03 15.39
C ALA A 105 5.33 4.51 14.62
N GLU A 106 4.76 3.38 15.04
CA GLU A 106 3.53 2.84 14.45
C GLU A 106 2.32 3.76 14.74
N LYS A 107 2.18 4.26 15.97
CA LYS A 107 1.14 5.25 16.31
C LYS A 107 1.26 6.52 15.46
N GLN A 108 2.48 7.02 15.25
CA GLN A 108 2.71 8.20 14.42
C GLN A 108 2.34 7.94 12.95
N ARG A 109 2.70 6.79 12.40
CA ARG A 109 2.32 6.39 11.03
C ARG A 109 0.81 6.29 10.87
N ASN A 110 0.12 5.71 11.85
CA ASN A 110 -1.33 5.58 11.83
C ASN A 110 -2.02 6.95 11.94
N ALA A 111 -1.53 7.84 12.79
CA ALA A 111 -2.03 9.21 12.91
C ALA A 111 -1.81 10.01 11.61
N GLU A 112 -0.64 9.87 10.98
CA GLU A 112 -0.38 10.52 9.69
C GLU A 112 -1.28 9.98 8.57
N ALA A 113 -1.50 8.66 8.53
CA ALA A 113 -2.41 8.04 7.57
C ALA A 113 -3.85 8.53 7.74
N GLN A 114 -4.33 8.66 8.98
CA GLN A 114 -5.65 9.23 9.27
C GLN A 114 -5.76 10.69 8.84
N ARG A 115 -4.73 11.52 9.12
CA ARG A 115 -4.70 12.92 8.69
C ARG A 115 -4.76 13.05 7.16
N LYS A 116 -4.00 12.22 6.43
CA LYS A 116 -4.03 12.21 4.96
C LYS A 116 -5.39 11.79 4.42
N ALA A 117 -6.00 10.76 5.01
CA ALA A 117 -7.33 10.31 4.61
C ALA A 117 -8.42 11.37 4.88
N GLU A 118 -8.29 12.11 5.99
CA GLU A 118 -9.21 13.22 6.29
C GLU A 118 -9.02 14.41 5.33
N GLU A 119 -7.78 14.78 5.03
CA GLU A 119 -7.46 15.82 4.05
C GLU A 119 -8.02 15.46 2.66
N GLU A 120 -7.87 14.21 2.22
CA GLU A 120 -8.45 13.74 0.96
C GLU A 120 -9.99 13.83 0.97
N ARG A 121 -10.65 13.44 2.08
CA ARG A 121 -12.10 13.58 2.23
C ARG A 121 -12.54 15.04 2.15
N GLN A 122 -11.78 15.96 2.75
CA GLN A 122 -12.08 17.40 2.69
C GLN A 122 -11.93 17.93 1.25
N ARG A 123 -10.88 17.53 0.52
CA ARG A 123 -10.68 17.92 -0.88
C ARG A 123 -11.80 17.43 -1.78
N VAL A 124 -12.22 16.17 -1.63
CA VAL A 124 -13.35 15.60 -2.39
C VAL A 124 -14.65 16.33 -2.06
N ALA A 125 -14.92 16.62 -0.78
CA ALA A 125 -16.11 17.36 -0.38
C ALA A 125 -16.12 18.79 -0.93
N GLU A 126 -14.97 19.47 -0.95
CA GLU A 126 -14.86 20.81 -1.54
C GLU A 126 -15.08 20.78 -3.07
N GLU A 127 -14.52 19.79 -3.77
CA GLU A 127 -14.72 19.60 -5.20
C GLU A 127 -16.19 19.33 -5.54
N GLN A 128 -16.86 18.47 -4.77
CA GLN A 128 -18.30 18.21 -4.92
C GLN A 128 -19.12 19.48 -4.72
N ARG A 129 -18.80 20.29 -3.70
CA ARG A 129 -19.49 21.57 -3.47
C ARG A 129 -19.29 22.54 -4.64
N LYS A 130 -18.08 22.65 -5.18
CA LYS A 130 -17.80 23.48 -6.37
C LYS A 130 -18.56 22.98 -7.60
N ALA A 131 -18.62 21.67 -7.80
CA ALA A 131 -19.38 21.07 -8.91
C ALA A 131 -20.90 21.31 -8.76
N GLU A 132 -21.43 21.20 -7.55
CA GLU A 132 -22.84 21.51 -7.26
C GLU A 132 -23.17 22.99 -7.49
N GLU A 133 -22.29 23.89 -7.05
CA GLU A 133 -22.44 25.32 -7.29
C GLU A 133 -22.40 25.65 -8.79
N ALA A 134 -21.47 25.06 -9.54
CA ALA A 134 -21.39 25.22 -10.99
C ALA A 134 -22.65 24.71 -11.70
N ARG A 135 -23.18 23.54 -11.30
CA ARG A 135 -24.45 23.01 -11.83
C ARG A 135 -25.62 23.96 -11.56
N LYS A 136 -25.68 24.55 -10.36
CA LYS A 136 -26.73 25.51 -10.01
C LYS A 136 -26.63 26.79 -10.83
N GLN A 137 -25.41 27.28 -11.10
CA GLN A 137 -25.20 28.42 -11.99
C GLN A 137 -25.60 28.11 -13.43
N GLU A 138 -25.25 26.93 -13.95
CA GLU A 138 -25.64 26.50 -15.28
C GLU A 138 -27.18 26.36 -15.41
N GLU A 139 -27.83 25.79 -14.41
CA GLU A 139 -29.30 25.68 -14.38
C GLU A 139 -29.97 27.06 -14.32
N ALA A 140 -29.45 27.99 -13.51
CA ALA A 140 -29.94 29.36 -13.46
C ALA A 140 -29.75 30.08 -14.80
N GLN A 141 -28.61 29.90 -15.46
CA GLN A 141 -28.37 30.46 -16.80
C GLN A 141 -29.35 29.88 -17.83
N ARG A 142 -29.57 28.56 -17.82
CA ARG A 142 -30.53 27.90 -18.70
C ARG A 142 -31.96 28.43 -18.50
N GLN A 143 -32.34 28.70 -17.26
CA GLN A 143 -33.65 29.28 -16.96
C GLN A 143 -33.76 30.72 -17.47
N ALA A 144 -32.71 31.53 -17.28
CA ALA A 144 -32.66 32.89 -17.81
C ALA A 144 -32.72 32.93 -19.34
N ASP A 145 -32.02 32.02 -20.01
CA ASP A 145 -32.06 31.90 -21.48
C ASP A 145 -33.44 31.47 -21.98
N MET A 146 -34.11 30.57 -21.25
CA MET A 146 -35.47 30.16 -21.56
C MET A 146 -36.46 31.32 -21.43
N GLU A 147 -36.40 32.07 -20.32
CA GLU A 147 -37.25 33.24 -20.09
C GLU A 147 -37.00 34.33 -21.14
N LYS A 148 -35.73 34.62 -21.42
CA LYS A 148 -35.35 35.56 -22.48
C LYS A 148 -35.89 35.12 -23.84
N GLY A 149 -35.76 33.84 -24.20
CA GLY A 149 -36.30 33.30 -25.45
C GLY A 149 -37.82 33.42 -25.54
N GLN A 150 -38.54 33.22 -24.43
CA GLN A 150 -39.99 33.41 -24.37
C GLN A 150 -40.38 34.87 -24.59
N LEU A 151 -39.71 35.81 -23.91
CA LEU A 151 -39.97 37.24 -24.04
C LEU A 151 -39.64 37.76 -25.44
N GLU A 152 -38.50 37.36 -26.00
CA GLU A 152 -38.11 37.71 -27.38
C GLU A 152 -39.12 37.14 -28.38
N GLY A 153 -39.54 35.88 -28.21
CA GLY A 153 -40.58 35.27 -29.03
C GLY A 153 -41.91 36.00 -28.96
N GLN A 154 -42.37 36.36 -27.76
CA GLN A 154 -43.60 37.10 -27.56
C GLN A 154 -43.54 38.50 -28.19
N LYS A 155 -42.45 39.23 -27.96
CA LYS A 155 -42.25 40.57 -28.52
C LYS A 155 -42.16 40.56 -30.04
N ASN A 156 -41.44 39.59 -30.62
CA ASN A 156 -41.32 39.46 -32.06
C ASN A 156 -42.67 39.07 -32.68
N GLY A 157 -43.39 38.12 -32.07
CA GLY A 157 -44.74 37.76 -32.49
C GLY A 157 -45.72 38.93 -32.44
N GLU A 158 -45.71 39.71 -31.37
CA GLU A 158 -46.53 40.93 -31.25
C GLU A 158 -46.15 41.99 -32.29
N THR A 159 -44.85 42.16 -32.55
CA THR A 159 -44.34 43.11 -33.55
C THR A 159 -44.77 42.70 -34.96
N ASP A 160 -44.62 41.42 -35.32
CA ASP A 160 -45.01 40.92 -36.63
C ASP A 160 -46.54 40.92 -36.82
N PHE A 161 -47.30 40.68 -35.75
CA PHE A 161 -48.76 40.86 -35.74
C PHE A 161 -49.15 42.32 -36.00
N LYS A 162 -48.57 43.28 -35.28
CA LYS A 162 -48.82 44.72 -35.48
C LYS A 162 -48.37 45.23 -36.85
N ALA A 163 -47.30 44.66 -37.40
CA ALA A 163 -46.79 45.00 -38.72
C ALA A 163 -47.59 44.35 -39.87
N GLY A 164 -48.60 43.53 -39.56
CA GLY A 164 -49.42 42.84 -40.57
C GLY A 164 -48.66 41.80 -41.40
N LYS A 165 -47.46 41.39 -40.96
CA LYS A 165 -46.64 40.41 -41.69
C LYS A 165 -47.22 38.99 -41.64
N ASN A 166 -47.99 38.70 -40.59
CA ASN A 166 -48.78 37.47 -40.43
C ASN A 166 -50.29 37.74 -40.61
N ASP A 167 -50.65 38.82 -41.29
CA ASP A 167 -52.04 39.13 -41.60
C ASP A 167 -52.49 38.29 -42.79
N ALA A 168 -53.39 37.35 -42.52
CA ALA A 168 -53.98 36.49 -43.54
C ALA A 168 -54.67 37.33 -44.64
N GLU A 169 -55.24 38.49 -44.29
CA GLU A 169 -55.86 39.41 -45.25
C GLU A 169 -54.87 39.94 -46.28
N VAL A 170 -53.62 40.23 -45.89
CA VAL A 170 -52.56 40.69 -46.81
C VAL A 170 -52.19 39.60 -47.80
N HIS A 171 -52.17 38.33 -47.36
CA HIS A 171 -51.87 37.18 -48.23
C HIS A 171 -53.01 36.80 -49.18
N VAL A 172 -54.24 37.28 -48.93
CA VAL A 172 -55.41 36.98 -49.77
C VAL A 172 -56.00 38.20 -50.49
N ALA A 173 -55.39 39.38 -50.35
CA ALA A 173 -55.77 40.59 -51.06
C ALA A 173 -55.72 40.38 -52.59
N GLY A 174 -56.81 40.70 -53.29
CA GLY A 174 -56.95 40.50 -54.75
C GLY A 174 -57.14 39.04 -55.21
N LYS A 175 -57.29 38.07 -54.30
CA LYS A 175 -57.55 36.66 -54.63
C LYS A 175 -59.04 36.36 -54.70
N SER A 176 -59.39 35.21 -55.31
CA SER A 176 -60.78 34.73 -55.42
C SER A 176 -61.35 34.32 -54.06
N ASP A 177 -62.68 34.33 -53.92
CA ASP A 177 -63.32 34.03 -52.63
C ASP A 177 -63.14 32.56 -52.21
N ALA A 178 -63.07 31.64 -53.18
CA ALA A 178 -62.73 30.24 -52.91
C ALA A 178 -61.31 30.08 -52.34
N TYR A 179 -60.35 30.85 -52.86
CA TYR A 179 -58.98 30.86 -52.33
C TYR A 179 -58.93 31.44 -50.91
N LYS A 180 -59.64 32.54 -50.66
CA LYS A 180 -59.75 33.14 -49.31
C LYS A 180 -60.32 32.15 -48.30
N GLN A 181 -61.40 31.44 -48.66
CA GLN A 181 -62.02 30.44 -47.79
C GLN A 181 -61.09 29.27 -47.48
N ALA A 182 -60.44 28.70 -48.49
CA ALA A 182 -59.50 27.59 -48.30
C ALA A 182 -58.27 28.01 -47.46
N PHE A 183 -57.70 29.18 -47.74
CA PHE A 183 -56.54 29.72 -47.02
C PHE A 183 -56.84 29.97 -45.54
N LYS A 184 -57.98 30.61 -45.24
CA LYS A 184 -58.42 30.85 -43.85
C LYS A 184 -58.71 29.54 -43.11
N ALA A 185 -59.32 28.55 -43.77
CA ALA A 185 -59.59 27.25 -43.17
C ALA A 185 -58.30 26.53 -42.74
N THR A 186 -57.21 26.67 -43.49
CA THR A 186 -55.91 26.08 -43.13
C THR A 186 -55.12 26.89 -42.11
N TYR A 187 -55.22 28.23 -42.12
CA TYR A 187 -54.48 29.12 -41.21
C TYR A 187 -55.06 29.09 -39.78
N ALA A 188 -56.36 28.83 -39.62
CA ALA A 188 -57.04 28.72 -38.33
C ALA A 188 -56.96 27.32 -37.70
N ALA A 189 -56.41 26.34 -38.41
CA ALA A 189 -56.34 24.93 -37.97
C ALA A 189 -54.98 24.53 -37.35
N VAL A 190 -54.07 25.49 -37.14
CA VAL A 190 -52.76 25.34 -36.48
C VAL A 190 -52.74 26.21 -35.23
#